data_AF-A0A923HVH2-F1
#
_entry.id   AF-A0A923HVH2-F1
#
_cell.length_a   1.000
_cell.length_b   1.000
_cell.length_c   1.000
_cell.angle_alpha   90.00
_cell.angle_beta   90.00
_cell.angle_gamma   90.00
#
_symmetry.space_group_name_H-M   'P 1'
#
loop_
_entity.id
_entity.type
_entity.pdbx_description
1 polymer ?
#
loop_
_entity_poly.entity_id
_entity_poly.type
_entity_poly.pdbx_seq_one_letter_code
_entity_poly.pdbx_strand_id
1 'polypeptide(L)'
;VIGSVVFAPGETVKTITVPITNDRVYEGGETFTVNLTNPTNVTIGAGASIVTIKDDGTGVDGTNDDRPVVSSIDSATVAEGNALVFTINLTGTSTTTTAVNVNAISGSATVGVDTGAQQYSVDGGATWLNLAGAVNVPAGAQSFLLRVATIADGVAEGTESITVSAA
;
A
#
# COMPACT_ATOMS: atom_id res chain seq x y z
N VAL A 1 -21.48 21.00 4.08
CA VAL A 1 -21.28 22.47 4.18
C VAL A 1 -22.24 23.16 3.22
N ILE A 2 -22.80 24.31 3.60
CA ILE A 2 -23.60 25.18 2.72
C ILE A 2 -23.01 26.58 2.73
N GLY A 3 -23.07 27.29 1.59
CA GLY A 3 -22.53 28.64 1.44
C GLY A 3 -23.25 29.41 0.34
N SER A 4 -23.01 30.73 0.27
CA SER A 4 -23.57 31.61 -0.76
C SER A 4 -22.47 32.29 -1.55
N VAL A 5 -22.66 32.39 -2.87
CA VAL A 5 -21.77 33.12 -3.77
C VAL A 5 -22.51 34.34 -4.31
N VAL A 6 -21.91 35.52 -4.21
CA VAL A 6 -22.48 36.78 -4.70
C VAL A 6 -21.58 37.34 -5.79
N PHE A 7 -22.15 37.63 -6.96
CA PHE A 7 -21.47 38.31 -8.05
C PHE A 7 -21.77 39.81 -7.97
N ALA A 8 -20.73 40.63 -7.90
CA ALA A 8 -20.85 42.07 -8.06
C ALA A 8 -21.17 42.41 -9.53
N PRO A 9 -21.71 43.62 -9.82
CA PRO A 9 -21.97 44.04 -11.18
C PRO A 9 -20.72 43.89 -12.07
N GLY A 10 -20.86 43.16 -13.18
CA GLY A 10 -19.78 42.90 -14.15
C GLY A 10 -18.93 41.66 -13.87
N GLU A 11 -19.07 41.00 -12.72
CA GLU A 11 -18.37 39.74 -12.45
C GLU A 11 -19.09 38.55 -13.10
N THR A 12 -18.30 37.66 -13.73
CA THR A 12 -18.81 36.44 -14.36
C THR A 12 -18.17 35.17 -13.81
N VAL A 13 -17.15 35.28 -12.95
CA VAL A 13 -16.43 34.16 -12.35
C VAL A 13 -16.26 34.38 -10.86
N LYS A 14 -16.52 33.32 -10.08
CA LYS A 14 -16.18 33.22 -8.67
C LYS A 14 -15.56 31.85 -8.40
N THR A 15 -14.59 31.82 -7.49
CA THR A 15 -13.96 30.60 -7.02
C THR A 15 -14.46 30.29 -5.61
N ILE A 16 -14.79 29.03 -5.37
CA ILE A 16 -15.01 28.49 -4.02
C ILE A 16 -13.84 27.58 -3.67
N THR A 17 -13.43 27.60 -2.41
CA THR A 17 -12.39 26.71 -1.90
C THR A 17 -13.02 25.74 -0.92
N VAL A 18 -12.81 24.44 -1.16
CA VAL A 18 -13.21 23.38 -0.24
C VAL A 18 -11.93 22.81 0.35
N PRO A 19 -11.68 22.95 1.66
CA PRO A 19 -10.51 22.34 2.28
C PRO A 19 -10.67 20.81 2.30
N ILE A 20 -9.60 20.11 1.97
CA ILE A 20 -9.47 18.66 2.12
C ILE A 20 -8.51 18.37 3.27
N THR A 21 -8.77 17.32 4.04
CA THR A 21 -7.86 16.84 5.10
C THR A 21 -6.87 15.88 4.47
N ASN A 22 -5.59 16.06 4.79
CA ASN A 22 -4.53 15.16 4.36
C ASN A 22 -4.06 14.31 5.53
N ASP A 23 -3.82 13.01 5.31
CA ASP A 23 -3.13 12.17 6.28
C ASP A 23 -2.02 11.32 5.63
N ARG A 24 -1.86 10.06 6.02
CA ARG A 24 -0.82 9.13 5.51
C ARG A 24 -1.39 7.72 5.24
N VAL A 25 -2.70 7.57 5.26
CA VAL A 25 -3.39 6.29 5.05
C VAL A 25 -3.85 6.27 3.60
N TYR A 26 -3.48 5.22 2.86
CA TYR A 26 -3.99 5.09 1.50
C TYR A 26 -5.48 4.77 1.49
N GLU A 27 -6.29 5.67 0.95
CA GLU A 27 -7.77 5.54 0.90
C GLU A 27 -8.30 5.24 -0.50
N GLY A 28 -7.46 5.45 -1.53
CA GLY A 28 -7.85 5.36 -2.93
C GLY A 28 -8.52 6.64 -3.43
N GLY A 29 -9.41 6.52 -4.41
CA GLY A 29 -10.13 7.66 -4.97
C GLY A 29 -11.47 7.87 -4.27
N GLU A 30 -11.66 9.03 -3.65
CA GLU A 30 -12.94 9.41 -3.03
C GLU A 30 -13.67 10.47 -3.84
N THR A 31 -14.99 10.59 -3.69
CA THR A 31 -15.75 11.62 -4.41
C THR A 31 -16.73 12.37 -3.52
N PHE A 32 -16.93 13.65 -3.81
CA PHE A 32 -18.03 14.43 -3.27
C PHE A 32 -18.70 15.24 -4.38
N THR A 33 -19.91 15.70 -4.13
CA THR A 33 -20.69 16.50 -5.08
C THR A 33 -20.86 17.92 -4.58
N VAL A 34 -20.62 18.89 -5.46
CA VAL A 34 -20.97 20.30 -5.26
C VAL A 34 -22.26 20.58 -6.02
N ASN A 35 -23.28 21.06 -5.32
CA ASN A 35 -24.57 21.43 -5.92
C ASN A 35 -24.80 22.94 -5.78
N LEU A 36 -25.16 23.59 -6.88
CA LEU A 36 -25.68 24.95 -6.93
C LEU A 36 -27.19 24.89 -6.79
N THR A 37 -27.73 25.68 -5.87
CA THR A 37 -29.17 25.71 -5.56
C THR A 37 -29.61 27.15 -5.28
N ASN A 38 -30.92 27.40 -5.35
CA ASN A 38 -31.55 28.68 -4.99
C ASN A 38 -30.96 29.90 -5.72
N PRO A 39 -30.87 29.89 -7.05
CA PRO A 39 -30.35 31.04 -7.79
C PRO A 39 -31.31 32.23 -7.65
N THR A 40 -30.76 33.44 -7.58
CA THR A 40 -31.51 34.69 -7.59
C THR A 40 -31.00 35.55 -8.75
N ASN A 41 -31.91 36.05 -9.60
CA ASN A 41 -31.58 36.84 -10.80
C ASN A 41 -30.66 36.14 -11.83
N VAL A 42 -30.53 34.82 -11.74
CA VAL A 42 -29.77 33.98 -12.67
C VAL A 42 -30.49 32.63 -12.81
N THR A 43 -30.19 31.88 -13.87
CA THR A 43 -30.60 30.48 -14.01
C THR A 43 -29.39 29.57 -13.90
N ILE A 44 -29.56 28.42 -13.27
CA ILE A 44 -28.50 27.41 -13.19
C ILE A 44 -28.59 26.55 -14.45
N GLY A 45 -27.56 26.63 -15.29
CA GLY A 45 -27.39 25.73 -16.43
C GLY A 45 -26.87 24.36 -15.97
N ALA A 46 -25.61 24.32 -15.54
CA ALA A 46 -24.99 23.15 -14.92
C ALA A 46 -24.91 23.35 -13.39
N GLY A 47 -25.73 22.61 -12.66
CA GLY A 47 -25.90 22.79 -11.21
C GLY A 47 -25.13 21.81 -10.33
N ALA A 48 -24.56 20.75 -10.89
CA ALA A 48 -23.85 19.74 -10.13
C ALA A 48 -22.47 19.49 -10.72
N SER A 49 -21.48 19.31 -9.85
CA SER A 49 -20.14 18.88 -10.21
C SER A 49 -19.69 17.78 -9.26
N ILE A 50 -19.14 16.70 -9.80
CA ILE A 50 -18.49 15.63 -9.03
C ILE A 50 -17.01 15.99 -8.94
N VAL A 51 -16.49 16.00 -7.72
CA VAL A 51 -15.08 16.21 -7.42
C VAL A 51 -14.49 14.91 -6.93
N THR A 52 -13.32 14.55 -7.44
CA THR A 52 -12.57 13.37 -7.00
C THR A 52 -11.34 13.81 -6.21
N ILE A 53 -11.19 13.28 -5.00
CA ILE A 53 -9.98 13.37 -4.19
C ILE A 53 -9.14 12.15 -4.56
N LYS A 54 -7.89 12.40 -4.95
CA LYS A 54 -6.96 11.36 -5.38
C LYS A 54 -5.82 11.25 -4.38
N ASP A 55 -5.59 10.03 -3.93
CA ASP A 55 -4.58 9.71 -2.93
C ASP A 55 -3.41 8.89 -3.50
N ASP A 56 -3.38 8.75 -4.82
CA ASP A 56 -2.39 7.96 -5.57
C ASP A 56 -1.26 8.82 -6.17
N GLY A 57 -1.13 10.07 -5.72
CA GLY A 57 -0.19 11.04 -6.26
C GLY A 57 -0.51 11.54 -7.67
N THR A 58 -1.66 11.22 -8.28
CA THR A 58 -2.00 11.65 -9.65
C THR A 58 -2.91 12.88 -9.70
N GLY A 59 -3.06 13.59 -8.57
CA GLY A 59 -3.70 14.89 -8.48
C GLY A 59 -2.92 16.01 -9.18
N VAL A 60 -3.51 17.20 -9.28
CA VAL A 60 -2.88 18.37 -9.94
C VAL A 60 -1.52 18.73 -9.31
N ASP A 61 -1.36 18.49 -8.01
CA ASP A 61 -0.14 18.78 -7.25
C ASP A 61 0.76 17.55 -7.04
N GLY A 62 0.42 16.40 -7.63
CA GLY A 62 1.32 15.29 -7.97
C GLY A 62 2.19 14.62 -6.88
N THR A 63 2.10 15.04 -5.63
CA THR A 63 3.16 14.81 -4.62
C THR A 63 2.70 14.10 -3.36
N ASN A 64 1.38 13.93 -3.17
CA ASN A 64 0.82 13.17 -2.06
C ASN A 64 0.35 11.79 -2.55
N ASP A 65 1.26 10.82 -2.46
CA ASP A 65 0.99 9.42 -2.75
C ASP A 65 1.19 8.63 -1.45
N ASP A 66 0.07 8.24 -0.84
CA ASP A 66 0.08 7.54 0.44
C ASP A 66 0.05 6.01 0.28
N ARG A 67 0.17 5.50 -0.96
CA ARG A 67 0.29 4.06 -1.22
C ARG A 67 1.42 3.45 -0.38
N PRO A 68 1.17 2.37 0.38
CA PRO A 68 2.21 1.70 1.14
C PRO A 68 3.32 1.18 0.22
N VAL A 69 4.57 1.48 0.57
CA VAL A 69 5.77 0.97 -0.10
C VAL A 69 6.54 0.09 0.86
N VAL A 70 7.20 -0.97 0.37
CA VAL A 70 8.12 -1.76 1.20
C VAL A 70 9.26 -0.87 1.68
N SER A 71 9.34 -0.68 3.00
CA SER A 71 10.33 0.20 3.65
C SER A 71 11.59 -0.55 4.06
N SER A 72 11.44 -1.81 4.49
CA SER A 72 12.55 -2.65 4.94
C SER A 72 12.17 -4.13 4.96
N ILE A 73 13.20 -4.96 4.89
CA ILE A 73 13.14 -6.40 5.14
C ILE A 73 14.22 -6.69 6.17
N ASP A 74 13.85 -7.26 7.31
CA ASP A 74 14.80 -7.60 8.36
C ASP A 74 15.72 -8.76 7.92
N SER A 75 16.88 -8.91 8.55
CA SER A 75 17.76 -10.05 8.33
C SER A 75 17.44 -11.20 9.29
N ALA A 76 17.70 -12.43 8.85
CA ALA A 76 17.55 -13.63 9.66
C ALA A 76 18.79 -14.53 9.51
N THR A 77 19.13 -15.25 10.57
CA THR A 77 20.16 -16.28 10.56
C THR A 77 19.68 -17.44 11.43
N VAL A 78 19.74 -18.65 10.89
CA VAL A 78 19.33 -19.86 11.58
C VAL A 78 20.32 -20.98 11.26
N ALA A 79 20.34 -22.03 12.09
CA ALA A 79 21.00 -23.27 11.71
C ALA A 79 20.17 -24.00 10.65
N GLU A 80 20.82 -24.74 9.76
CA GLU A 80 20.16 -25.58 8.74
C GLU A 80 19.07 -26.48 9.36
N GLY A 81 18.02 -26.73 8.57
CA GLY A 81 16.81 -27.42 8.99
C GLY A 81 15.83 -26.55 9.78
N ASN A 82 16.21 -25.32 10.17
CA ASN A 82 15.29 -24.34 10.75
C ASN A 82 14.79 -23.36 9.68
N ALA A 83 13.65 -22.73 9.94
CA ALA A 83 13.09 -21.77 9.01
C ALA A 83 13.64 -20.36 9.24
N LEU A 84 14.09 -19.71 8.17
CA LEU A 84 14.32 -18.27 8.15
C LEU A 84 12.96 -17.56 8.19
N VAL A 85 12.81 -16.58 9.07
CA VAL A 85 11.61 -15.74 9.14
C VAL A 85 12.02 -14.29 9.02
N PHE A 86 11.48 -13.62 8.02
CA PHE A 86 11.74 -12.22 7.69
C PHE A 86 10.49 -11.40 8.01
N THR A 87 10.68 -10.26 8.64
CA THR A 87 9.63 -9.23 8.73
C THR A 87 9.77 -8.29 7.55
N ILE A 88 8.71 -8.13 6.77
CA ILE A 88 8.63 -7.16 5.68
C ILE A 88 7.77 -6.00 6.16
N ASN A 89 8.34 -4.80 6.21
CA ASN A 89 7.67 -3.59 6.70
C ASN A 89 7.25 -2.70 5.53
N LEU A 90 6.11 -2.03 5.68
CA LEU A 90 5.58 -1.03 4.75
C LEU A 90 5.73 0.38 5.34
N THR A 91 5.68 1.42 4.51
CA THR A 91 5.78 2.84 4.92
C THR A 91 4.53 3.38 5.61
N GLY A 92 3.38 2.72 5.47
CA GLY A 92 2.09 3.18 5.96
C GLY A 92 1.01 2.11 5.83
N THR A 93 -0.24 2.49 6.12
CA THR A 93 -1.43 1.63 6.01
C THR A 93 -2.26 1.96 4.79
N SER A 94 -3.12 1.02 4.39
CA SER A 94 -4.16 1.22 3.39
C SER A 94 -5.52 0.84 3.98
N THR A 95 -6.60 1.50 3.56
CA THR A 95 -7.99 1.10 3.87
C THR A 95 -8.44 -0.12 3.04
N THR A 96 -7.66 -0.48 2.02
CA THR A 96 -7.87 -1.64 1.15
C THR A 96 -6.70 -2.61 1.23
N THR A 97 -6.87 -3.83 0.70
CA THR A 97 -5.79 -4.83 0.67
C THR A 97 -4.68 -4.40 -0.29
N THR A 98 -3.43 -4.48 0.16
CA THR A 98 -2.24 -4.17 -0.65
C THR A 98 -1.55 -5.45 -1.08
N ALA A 99 -1.35 -5.63 -2.39
CA ALA A 99 -0.61 -6.77 -2.92
C ALA A 99 0.89 -6.46 -2.97
N VAL A 100 1.72 -7.31 -2.37
CA VAL A 100 3.19 -7.17 -2.35
C VAL A 100 3.82 -8.41 -2.98
N ASN A 101 4.60 -8.25 -4.04
CA ASN A 101 5.36 -9.34 -4.62
C ASN A 101 6.59 -9.61 -3.76
N VAL A 102 6.92 -10.88 -3.55
CA VAL A 102 8.06 -11.30 -2.72
C VAL A 102 8.83 -12.38 -3.44
N ASN A 103 10.16 -12.29 -3.43
CA ASN A 103 11.04 -13.28 -4.05
C ASN A 103 12.20 -13.62 -3.10
N ALA A 104 12.39 -14.91 -2.82
CA ALA A 104 13.69 -15.41 -2.36
C ALA A 104 14.59 -15.68 -3.58
N ILE A 105 15.82 -15.19 -3.52
CA ILE A 105 16.81 -15.24 -4.58
C ILE A 105 18.02 -16.03 -4.05
N SER A 106 18.49 -16.99 -4.85
CA SER A 106 19.67 -17.79 -4.51
C SER A 106 20.90 -16.90 -4.28
N GLY A 107 21.66 -17.23 -3.23
CA GLY A 107 22.99 -16.69 -2.98
C GLY A 107 24.00 -17.82 -3.10
N SER A 108 24.73 -18.08 -2.02
CA SER A 108 25.51 -19.32 -1.92
C SER A 108 24.62 -20.54 -1.70
N ALA A 109 23.46 -20.37 -1.05
CA ALA A 109 22.38 -21.35 -1.03
C ALA A 109 21.49 -21.19 -2.28
N THR A 110 21.14 -22.31 -2.91
CA THR A 110 20.23 -22.42 -4.05
C THR A 110 18.80 -22.59 -3.57
N VAL A 111 17.93 -21.63 -3.90
CA VAL A 111 16.51 -21.68 -3.58
C VAL A 111 15.85 -22.90 -4.22
N GLY A 112 15.15 -23.71 -3.41
CA GLY A 112 14.48 -24.94 -3.85
C GLY A 112 15.36 -26.19 -3.84
N VAL A 113 16.68 -26.04 -3.61
CA VAL A 113 17.60 -27.17 -3.34
C VAL A 113 17.97 -27.17 -1.87
N ASP A 114 18.50 -26.04 -1.38
CA ASP A 114 18.93 -25.86 0.01
C ASP A 114 17.80 -25.24 0.85
N THR A 115 16.72 -24.81 0.19
CA THR A 115 15.52 -24.26 0.82
C THR A 115 14.25 -25.00 0.41
N GLY A 116 13.27 -24.98 1.32
CA GLY A 116 11.95 -25.55 1.10
C GLY A 116 10.94 -24.52 0.57
N ALA A 117 9.65 -24.90 0.67
CA ALA A 117 8.55 -24.04 0.25
C ALA A 117 8.55 -22.71 1.01
N GLN A 118 8.29 -21.63 0.27
CA GLN A 118 8.13 -20.29 0.82
C GLN A 118 6.69 -20.11 1.30
N GLN A 119 6.54 -19.50 2.47
CA GLN A 119 5.26 -19.26 3.10
C GLN A 119 5.19 -17.86 3.65
N TYR A 120 4.00 -17.31 3.84
CA TYR A 120 3.81 -16.00 4.44
C TYR A 120 2.73 -16.04 5.52
N SER A 121 2.76 -15.04 6.40
CA SER A 121 1.77 -14.82 7.44
C SER A 121 1.44 -13.34 7.54
N VAL A 122 0.16 -13.02 7.61
CA VAL A 122 -0.36 -11.66 7.83
C VAL A 122 -1.00 -11.50 9.22
N ASP A 123 -0.83 -12.51 10.09
CA ASP A 123 -1.43 -12.60 11.43
C ASP A 123 -0.36 -12.83 12.53
N GLY A 124 0.86 -12.35 12.30
CA GLY A 124 1.96 -12.42 13.27
C GLY A 124 2.52 -13.83 13.48
N GLY A 125 2.35 -14.72 12.49
CA GLY A 125 2.89 -16.07 12.48
C GLY A 125 1.92 -17.13 13.04
N ALA A 126 0.67 -16.77 13.34
CA ALA A 126 -0.33 -17.74 13.81
C ALA A 126 -0.76 -18.70 12.68
N THR A 127 -0.93 -18.20 11.46
CA THR A 127 -1.27 -18.97 10.27
C THR A 127 -0.26 -18.73 9.16
N TRP A 128 0.14 -19.79 8.46
CA TRP A 128 1.10 -19.75 7.36
C TRP A 128 0.48 -20.27 6.07
N LEU A 129 0.54 -19.45 5.03
CA LEU A 129 0.03 -19.76 3.70
C LEU A 129 1.19 -19.96 2.73
N ASN A 130 1.05 -20.90 1.79
CA ASN A 130 2.07 -21.09 0.75
C ASN A 130 2.11 -19.86 -0.17
N LEU A 131 3.32 -19.39 -0.49
CA LEU A 131 3.53 -18.31 -1.42
C LEU A 131 3.37 -18.83 -2.85
N ALA A 132 2.32 -18.39 -3.55
CA ALA A 132 2.01 -18.78 -4.93
C ALA A 132 1.82 -17.56 -5.86
N GLY A 133 2.15 -16.37 -5.38
CA GLY A 133 1.94 -15.08 -6.02
C GLY A 133 2.23 -13.95 -5.03
N ALA A 134 1.64 -12.79 -5.25
CA ALA A 134 1.75 -11.68 -4.31
C ALA A 134 1.11 -12.02 -2.95
N VAL A 135 1.68 -11.45 -1.89
CA VAL A 135 1.10 -11.44 -0.55
C VAL A 135 0.02 -10.36 -0.49
N ASN A 136 -1.19 -10.76 -0.13
CA ASN A 136 -2.31 -9.84 0.09
C ASN A 136 -2.28 -9.32 1.53
N VAL A 137 -1.62 -8.19 1.75
CA VAL A 137 -1.53 -7.52 3.04
C VAL A 137 -2.89 -6.88 3.38
N PRO A 138 -3.55 -7.26 4.49
CA PRO A 138 -4.86 -6.75 4.84
C PRO A 138 -4.87 -5.23 5.08
N ALA A 139 -6.05 -4.62 4.94
CA ALA A 139 -6.26 -3.23 5.31
C ALA A 139 -5.80 -2.95 6.76
N GLY A 140 -5.15 -1.82 6.98
CA GLY A 140 -4.61 -1.40 8.27
C GLY A 140 -3.33 -2.11 8.71
N ALA A 141 -2.86 -3.15 8.01
CA ALA A 141 -1.59 -3.78 8.31
C ALA A 141 -0.42 -2.99 7.69
N GLN A 142 0.71 -2.96 8.40
CA GLN A 142 1.96 -2.30 7.96
C GLN A 142 3.12 -3.29 7.81
N SER A 143 2.87 -4.57 8.06
CA SER A 143 3.89 -5.61 7.93
C SER A 143 3.27 -6.97 7.73
N PHE A 144 4.09 -7.90 7.25
CA PHE A 144 3.79 -9.32 7.19
C PHE A 144 5.10 -10.11 7.36
N LEU A 145 4.98 -11.41 7.61
CA LEU A 145 6.12 -12.30 7.74
C LEU A 145 6.28 -13.15 6.47
N LEU A 146 7.51 -13.31 6.01
CA LEU A 146 7.91 -14.35 5.07
C LEU A 146 8.67 -15.43 5.83
N ARG A 147 8.37 -16.69 5.53
CA ARG A 147 9.10 -17.85 6.01
C ARG A 147 9.70 -18.61 4.85
N VAL A 148 10.99 -18.90 4.94
CA VAL A 148 11.72 -19.77 4.01
C VAL A 148 12.33 -20.90 4.83
N ALA A 149 11.82 -22.11 4.65
CA ALA A 149 12.42 -23.29 5.28
C ALA A 149 13.83 -23.52 4.71
N THR A 150 14.79 -23.90 5.54
CA THR A 150 16.08 -24.43 5.08
C THR A 150 16.07 -25.96 5.18
N ILE A 151 16.87 -26.62 4.36
CA ILE A 151 16.98 -28.07 4.32
C ILE A 151 18.30 -28.44 5.00
N ALA A 152 18.23 -29.38 5.95
CA ALA A 152 19.43 -30.01 6.50
C ALA A 152 19.70 -31.28 5.70
N ASP A 153 20.82 -31.35 5.01
CA ASP A 153 21.19 -32.47 4.13
C ASP A 153 22.32 -33.35 4.72
N GLY A 154 22.92 -32.89 5.84
CA GLY A 154 23.95 -33.63 6.58
C GLY A 154 25.38 -33.40 6.06
N VAL A 155 25.58 -32.49 5.11
CA VAL A 155 26.90 -32.04 4.64
C VAL A 155 27.23 -30.70 5.30
N ALA A 156 28.49 -30.52 5.72
CA ALA A 156 28.92 -29.24 6.24
C ALA A 156 29.41 -28.34 5.09
N GLU A 157 28.62 -27.34 4.72
CA GLU A 157 28.86 -26.51 3.51
C GLU A 157 29.33 -25.08 3.85
N GLY A 158 29.48 -24.76 5.14
CA GLY A 158 29.86 -23.43 5.61
C GLY A 158 28.66 -22.50 5.72
N THR A 159 28.89 -21.21 5.99
CA THR A 159 27.78 -20.26 6.08
C THR A 159 27.22 -19.98 4.70
N GLU A 160 25.92 -20.21 4.54
CA GLU A 160 25.21 -19.90 3.30
C GLU A 160 24.27 -18.70 3.40
N SER A 161 23.82 -18.22 2.25
CA SER A 161 22.99 -17.04 2.13
C SER A 161 21.97 -17.16 1.00
N ILE A 162 20.81 -16.55 1.23
CA ILE A 162 19.83 -16.15 0.23
C ILE A 162 19.57 -14.65 0.38
N THR A 163 19.01 -14.02 -0.64
CA THR A 163 18.49 -12.64 -0.56
C THR A 163 16.98 -12.65 -0.70
N VAL A 164 16.29 -11.77 0.00
CA VAL A 164 14.85 -11.55 -0.16
C VAL A 164 14.62 -10.16 -0.75
N SER A 165 13.76 -10.07 -1.76
CA SER A 165 13.25 -8.81 -2.29
C SER A 165 11.73 -8.77 -2.21
N ALA A 166 11.18 -7.56 -2.03
CA ALA A 166 9.75 -7.34 -2.06
C ALA A 166 9.41 -5.96 -2.66
N ALA A 167 8.33 -5.90 -3.45
CA ALA A 167 7.85 -4.69 -4.12
C ALA A 167 6.36 -4.77 -4.49
#